data_AF-A0A934X7A0-F1
#
_entry.id   AF-A0A934X7A0-F1
#
_cell.length_a   1.000
_cell.length_b   1.000
_cell.length_c   1.000
_cell.angle_alpha   90.00
_cell.angle_beta   90.00
_cell.angle_gamma   90.00
#
_symmetry.space_group_name_H-M   'P 1'
#
loop_
_entity.id
_entity.type
_entity.pdbx_description
1 polymer ?
#
loop_
_entity_poly.entity_id
_entity_poly.type
_entity_poly.pdbx_seq_one_letter_code
_entity_poly.pdbx_strand_id
1 'polypeptide(L)'
;MAKARSTKRQSRALNTMHEKAFGLCAIGFVFLIAPLLAGSSPFLKPLATALRIPGGLALAAGVLLLCLHHFTKAKVAKSNLQPQTITSTPTSQQPETTWTSAVFAAIEWRRFEAVCESLFGQAGFETKSQSHGADGGVDIWLHSRNATGPVAVVQCKHWQGKAVGVKEMREFYGVMSAHQLKRGTYATTSTYTTDATQFAKDNGINTLDGKALLALIAKRTPEQQQALLAVAFEGEYWRPTCASCGIKMVERTPAKGGANFWGCTNYPRCKSRLPMVAALR
;
A
#
# COMPACT_ATOMS: atom_id res chain seq x y z
N MET A 1 -20.73 12.56 -4.30
CA MET A 1 -19.79 13.42 -5.06
C MET A 1 -19.93 14.94 -4.82
N ALA A 2 -21.10 15.47 -4.44
CA ALA A 2 -21.29 16.92 -4.22
C ALA A 2 -20.55 17.51 -2.98
N LYS A 3 -20.41 16.74 -1.90
CA LYS A 3 -19.83 17.21 -0.61
C LYS A 3 -18.33 17.50 -0.68
N ALA A 4 -17.57 16.70 -1.43
CA ALA A 4 -16.11 16.86 -1.60
C ALA A 4 -15.71 18.03 -2.53
N ARG A 5 -16.58 18.39 -3.49
CA ARG A 5 -16.38 19.59 -4.33
C ARG A 5 -16.61 20.89 -3.55
N SER A 6 -17.51 20.88 -2.55
CA SER A 6 -17.82 22.03 -1.70
C SER A 6 -16.65 22.40 -0.76
N THR A 7 -16.05 21.41 -0.09
CA THR A 7 -14.94 21.63 0.85
C THR A 7 -13.66 22.13 0.17
N LYS A 8 -13.36 21.64 -1.04
CA LYS A 8 -12.21 22.11 -1.84
C LYS A 8 -12.39 23.55 -2.34
N ARG A 9 -13.63 23.97 -2.59
CA ARG A 9 -13.98 25.35 -2.96
C ARG A 9 -13.90 26.30 -1.76
N GLN A 10 -14.33 25.84 -0.58
CA GLN A 10 -14.21 26.60 0.68
C GLN A 10 -12.76 26.80 1.13
N SER A 11 -11.89 25.78 1.03
CA SER A 11 -10.48 25.93 1.43
C SER A 11 -9.72 26.89 0.50
N ARG A 12 -10.01 26.84 -0.80
CA ARG A 12 -9.41 27.75 -1.79
C ARG A 12 -9.83 29.20 -1.52
N ALA A 13 -11.10 29.44 -1.19
CA ALA A 13 -11.60 30.75 -0.82
C ALA A 13 -10.94 31.31 0.46
N LEU A 14 -10.78 30.48 1.50
CA LEU A 14 -10.10 30.86 2.75
C LEU A 14 -8.63 31.27 2.53
N ASN A 15 -7.90 30.51 1.71
CA ASN A 15 -6.49 30.80 1.43
C ASN A 15 -6.32 32.14 0.68
N THR A 16 -7.20 32.47 -0.28
CA THR A 16 -7.21 33.78 -0.94
C THR A 16 -7.51 34.94 0.01
N MET A 17 -8.31 34.73 1.06
CA MET A 17 -8.56 35.77 2.06
C MET A 17 -7.35 36.00 2.98
N HIS A 18 -6.61 34.94 3.31
CA HIS A 18 -5.38 35.05 4.12
C HIS A 18 -4.27 35.82 3.40
N GLU A 19 -4.06 35.57 2.10
CA GLU A 19 -3.08 36.32 1.28
C GLU A 19 -3.42 37.81 1.19
N LYS A 20 -4.70 38.15 1.01
CA LYS A 20 -5.16 39.55 0.96
C LYS A 20 -5.06 40.25 2.32
N ALA A 21 -5.35 39.56 3.42
CA ALA A 21 -5.25 40.11 4.77
C ALA A 21 -3.79 40.36 5.18
N PHE A 22 -2.87 39.45 4.84
CA PHE A 22 -1.44 39.63 5.08
C PHE A 22 -0.87 40.81 4.28
N GLY A 23 -1.28 40.96 3.01
CA GLY A 23 -0.90 42.11 2.19
C GLY A 23 -1.34 43.45 2.80
N LEU A 24 -2.55 43.52 3.36
CA LEU A 24 -3.07 44.73 3.98
C LEU A 24 -2.32 45.09 5.28
N CYS A 25 -1.97 44.10 6.10
CA CYS A 25 -1.13 44.29 7.29
C CYS A 25 0.28 44.80 6.93
N ALA A 26 0.90 44.24 5.88
CA ALA A 26 2.22 44.66 5.43
C ALA A 26 2.23 46.12 4.95
N ILE A 27 1.21 46.54 4.19
CA ILE A 27 1.05 47.92 3.74
C ILE A 27 0.84 48.88 4.94
N GLY A 28 -0.01 48.51 5.90
CA GLY A 28 -0.23 49.30 7.12
C GLY A 28 1.03 49.44 7.97
N PHE A 29 1.82 48.37 8.11
CA PHE A 29 3.09 48.38 8.84
C PHE A 29 4.14 49.26 8.16
N VAL A 30 4.26 49.20 6.84
CA VAL A 30 5.16 50.08 6.06
C VAL A 30 4.79 51.54 6.23
N PHE A 31 3.50 51.90 6.19
CA PHE A 31 3.06 53.29 6.39
C PHE A 31 3.29 53.81 7.81
N LEU A 32 3.34 52.94 8.82
CA LEU A 32 3.63 53.32 10.20
C LEU A 32 5.13 53.39 10.50
N ILE A 33 5.96 52.58 9.83
CA ILE A 33 7.42 52.53 10.04
C ILE A 33 8.21 53.46 9.13
N ALA A 34 7.79 53.67 7.88
CA ALA A 34 8.48 54.58 6.96
C ALA A 34 8.72 55.99 7.54
N PRO A 35 7.78 56.59 8.30
CA PRO A 35 8.00 57.85 9.00
C PRO A 35 9.07 57.81 10.10
N LEU A 36 9.30 56.65 10.73
CA LEU A 36 10.30 56.47 11.79
C LEU A 36 11.72 56.35 11.20
N LEU A 37 11.84 55.82 9.98
CA LEU A 37 13.11 55.68 9.26
C LEU A 37 13.52 56.95 8.51
N ALA A 38 12.57 57.82 8.14
CA ALA A 38 12.83 59.06 7.40
C ALA A 38 13.48 60.20 8.22
N GLY A 39 13.75 59.98 9.51
CA GLY A 39 14.38 60.95 10.41
C GLY A 39 13.55 62.22 10.66
N SER A 40 14.07 63.14 11.47
CA SER A 40 13.37 64.36 11.92
C SER A 40 13.35 65.49 10.87
N SER A 41 13.30 65.16 9.58
CA SER A 41 13.31 66.16 8.52
C SER A 41 12.02 67.03 8.57
N PRO A 42 12.14 68.37 8.64
CA PRO A 42 11.00 69.25 8.84
C PRO A 42 9.99 69.24 7.68
N PHE A 43 10.42 68.84 6.48
CA PHE A 43 9.58 68.74 5.29
C PHE A 43 8.70 67.47 5.22
N LEU A 44 9.11 66.36 5.85
CA LEU A 44 8.37 65.09 5.80
C LEU A 44 7.42 64.87 7.00
N LYS A 45 7.55 65.68 8.06
CA LYS A 45 6.68 65.62 9.26
C LYS A 45 5.16 65.76 8.97
N PRO A 46 4.68 66.69 8.13
CA PRO A 46 3.24 66.78 7.86
C PRO A 46 2.72 65.55 7.09
N LEU A 47 3.51 65.02 6.16
CA LEU A 47 3.19 63.81 5.40
C LEU A 47 3.15 62.57 6.33
N ALA A 48 4.16 62.42 7.19
CA ALA A 48 4.21 61.38 8.21
C ALA A 48 2.99 61.37 9.15
N THR A 49 2.51 62.57 9.53
CA THR A 49 1.35 62.71 10.41
C THR A 49 0.05 62.38 9.67
N ALA A 50 -0.06 62.78 8.39
CA ALA A 50 -1.21 62.46 7.54
C ALA A 50 -1.33 60.95 7.25
N LEU A 51 -0.22 60.21 7.20
CA LEU A 51 -0.22 58.76 6.92
C LEU A 51 -0.46 57.87 8.14
N ARG A 52 -0.35 58.38 9.38
CA ARG A 52 -0.56 57.60 10.61
C ARG A 52 -2.00 57.11 10.77
N ILE A 53 -2.97 57.97 10.48
CA ILE A 53 -4.40 57.63 10.59
C ILE A 53 -4.79 56.53 9.57
N PRO A 54 -4.52 56.68 8.26
CA PRO A 54 -4.84 55.61 7.29
C PRO A 54 -4.00 54.35 7.51
N GLY A 55 -2.74 54.47 7.94
CA GLY A 55 -1.89 53.31 8.28
C GLY A 55 -2.41 52.51 9.48
N GLY A 56 -2.86 53.21 10.53
CA GLY A 56 -3.48 52.60 11.71
C GLY A 56 -4.79 51.90 11.39
N LEU A 57 -5.65 52.53 10.57
CA LEU A 57 -6.91 51.93 10.12
C LEU A 57 -6.67 50.67 9.26
N ALA A 58 -5.69 50.70 8.35
CA ALA A 58 -5.34 49.55 7.53
C ALA A 58 -4.80 48.37 8.36
N LEU A 59 -3.96 48.65 9.36
CA LEU A 59 -3.44 47.61 10.26
C LEU A 59 -4.55 47.02 11.14
N ALA A 60 -5.42 47.86 11.70
CA ALA A 60 -6.56 47.40 12.49
C ALA A 60 -7.53 46.53 11.67
N ALA A 61 -7.84 46.93 10.44
CA ALA A 61 -8.66 46.15 9.52
C ALA A 61 -8.00 44.81 9.14
N GLY A 62 -6.69 44.81 8.88
CA GLY A 62 -5.93 43.59 8.58
C GLY A 62 -5.88 42.61 9.75
N VAL A 63 -5.65 43.10 10.98
CA VAL A 63 -5.66 42.27 12.21
C VAL A 63 -7.07 41.72 12.47
N LEU A 64 -8.11 42.53 12.30
CA LEU A 64 -9.50 42.08 12.45
C LEU A 64 -9.84 40.94 11.47
N LEU A 65 -9.42 41.06 10.21
CA LEU A 65 -9.62 40.01 9.20
C LEU A 65 -8.83 38.73 9.52
N LEU A 66 -7.59 38.84 10.01
CA LEU A 66 -6.80 37.69 10.45
C LEU A 66 -7.41 36.99 11.67
N CYS A 67 -7.91 37.76 12.64
CA CYS A 67 -8.65 37.23 13.78
C CYS A 67 -9.91 36.48 13.32
N LEU A 68 -10.74 37.10 12.47
CA LEU A 68 -11.92 36.47 11.88
C LEU A 68 -11.57 35.18 11.11
N HIS A 69 -10.46 35.16 10.36
CA HIS A 69 -9.97 33.97 9.68
C HIS A 69 -9.55 32.87 10.67
N HIS A 70 -8.85 33.21 11.75
CA HIS A 70 -8.43 32.25 12.75
C HIS A 70 -9.62 31.66 13.53
N PHE A 71 -10.60 32.50 13.88
CA PHE A 71 -11.85 32.07 14.52
C PHE A 71 -12.71 31.19 13.60
N THR A 72 -12.79 31.50 12.30
CA THR A 72 -13.51 30.66 11.34
C THR A 72 -12.81 29.33 11.08
N LYS A 73 -11.46 29.29 10.98
CA LYS A 73 -10.70 28.03 10.96
C LYS A 73 -10.91 27.20 12.23
N ALA A 74 -10.87 27.82 13.41
CA ALA A 74 -11.10 27.13 14.67
C ALA A 74 -12.52 26.56 14.78
N LYS A 75 -13.53 27.28 14.25
CA LYS A 75 -14.93 26.83 14.20
C LYS A 75 -15.14 25.70 13.18
N VAL A 76 -14.47 25.74 12.02
CA VAL A 76 -14.46 24.64 11.02
C VAL A 76 -13.66 23.42 11.51
N ALA A 77 -12.58 23.62 12.27
CA ALA A 77 -11.82 22.53 12.90
C ALA A 77 -12.65 21.87 14.02
N LYS A 78 -13.35 22.66 14.85
CA LYS A 78 -14.26 22.15 15.89
C LYS A 78 -15.54 21.54 15.33
N SER A 79 -16.09 22.03 14.21
CA SER A 79 -17.22 21.37 13.54
C SER A 79 -16.82 20.11 12.76
N ASN A 80 -15.52 19.90 12.51
CA ASN A 80 -14.97 18.64 11.98
C ASN A 80 -14.53 17.67 13.08
N LEU A 81 -14.51 18.09 14.35
CA LEU A 81 -14.48 17.22 15.52
C LEU A 81 -15.91 16.77 15.85
N GLN A 82 -16.59 16.21 14.87
CA GLN A 82 -17.60 15.20 15.16
C GLN A 82 -16.82 14.03 15.78
N PRO A 83 -17.28 13.41 16.88
CA PRO A 83 -16.84 12.05 17.20
C PRO A 83 -16.92 11.27 15.90
N GLN A 84 -15.79 10.75 15.43
CA GLN A 84 -15.79 9.81 14.32
C GLN A 84 -16.53 8.59 14.88
N THR A 85 -17.87 8.63 14.80
CA THR A 85 -18.65 7.41 14.63
C THR A 85 -17.96 6.76 13.47
N ILE A 86 -17.28 5.65 13.77
CA ILE A 86 -16.61 4.77 12.84
C ILE A 86 -17.64 4.53 11.74
N THR A 87 -17.58 5.36 10.70
CA THR A 87 -18.46 5.23 9.54
C THR A 87 -17.75 4.17 8.76
N SER A 88 -18.11 2.95 9.16
CA SER A 88 -17.94 1.70 8.46
C SER A 88 -17.50 1.89 7.01
N THR A 89 -16.26 1.50 6.77
CA THR A 89 -15.81 0.66 5.67
C THR A 89 -16.84 0.52 4.53
N PRO A 90 -16.54 0.95 3.29
CA PRO A 90 -17.35 0.56 2.16
C PRO A 90 -17.12 -0.94 1.90
N THR A 91 -18.18 -1.73 2.14
CA THR A 91 -18.50 -3.03 1.52
C THR A 91 -17.72 -4.28 1.98
N SER A 92 -18.36 -5.02 2.89
CA SER A 92 -18.22 -6.46 3.22
C SER A 92 -16.88 -7.16 2.91
N GLN A 93 -15.92 -7.09 3.84
CA GLN A 93 -14.91 -8.15 4.00
C GLN A 93 -15.47 -9.27 4.88
N GLN A 94 -16.53 -9.94 4.43
CA GLN A 94 -16.78 -11.28 4.96
C GLN A 94 -15.81 -12.20 4.23
N PRO A 95 -14.90 -12.92 4.92
CA PRO A 95 -14.02 -13.86 4.25
C PRO A 95 -14.88 -14.86 3.47
N GLU A 96 -14.54 -15.04 2.20
CA GLU A 96 -15.17 -16.03 1.34
C GLU A 96 -15.28 -17.36 2.08
N THR A 97 -16.48 -17.92 2.21
CA THR A 97 -16.71 -19.20 2.90
C THR A 97 -16.45 -20.40 2.00
N THR A 98 -16.16 -20.16 0.72
CA THR A 98 -15.94 -21.19 -0.29
C THR A 98 -14.69 -20.87 -1.11
N TRP A 99 -13.94 -21.91 -1.47
CA TRP A 99 -12.75 -21.77 -2.31
C TRP A 99 -13.10 -21.39 -3.74
N THR A 100 -12.74 -20.17 -4.13
CA THR A 100 -12.82 -19.68 -5.50
C THR A 100 -11.56 -18.88 -5.84
N SER A 101 -11.41 -18.47 -7.11
CA SER A 101 -10.32 -17.58 -7.52
C SER A 101 -10.35 -16.22 -6.81
N ALA A 102 -11.50 -15.81 -6.26
CA ALA A 102 -11.63 -14.58 -5.47
C ALA A 102 -10.79 -14.63 -4.19
N VAL A 103 -10.65 -15.80 -3.55
CA VAL A 103 -9.78 -15.97 -2.38
C VAL A 103 -8.34 -15.62 -2.74
N PHE A 104 -7.82 -16.16 -3.85
CA PHE A 104 -6.48 -15.85 -4.32
C PHE A 104 -6.30 -14.38 -4.70
N ALA A 105 -7.35 -13.71 -5.19
CA ALA A 105 -7.29 -12.29 -5.52
C ALA A 105 -7.27 -11.40 -4.28
N ALA A 106 -7.93 -11.81 -3.19
CA ALA A 106 -8.09 -11.04 -1.95
C ALA A 106 -6.88 -11.11 -1.01
N ILE A 107 -6.06 -12.16 -1.10
CA ILE A 107 -4.92 -12.38 -0.21
C ILE A 107 -3.61 -11.93 -0.84
N GLU A 108 -2.66 -11.54 -0.01
CA GLU A 108 -1.30 -11.18 -0.43
C GLU A 108 -0.42 -12.42 -0.66
N TRP A 109 0.75 -12.20 -1.28
CA TRP A 109 1.65 -13.28 -1.70
C TRP A 109 2.14 -14.16 -0.54
N ARG A 110 2.40 -13.61 0.65
CA ARG A 110 2.76 -14.44 1.83
C ARG A 110 1.64 -15.36 2.27
N ARG A 111 0.38 -14.91 2.14
CA ARG A 111 -0.76 -15.76 2.48
C ARG A 111 -0.95 -16.86 1.45
N PHE A 112 -0.69 -16.56 0.17
CA PHE A 112 -0.67 -17.58 -0.87
C PHE A 112 0.40 -18.66 -0.62
N GLU A 113 1.62 -18.26 -0.23
CA GLU A 113 2.69 -19.20 0.19
C GLU A 113 2.22 -20.09 1.36
N ALA A 114 1.67 -19.49 2.41
CA ALA A 114 1.21 -20.21 3.59
C ALA A 114 0.05 -21.18 3.28
N VAL A 115 -0.87 -20.81 2.38
CA VAL A 115 -1.92 -21.72 1.89
C VAL A 115 -1.31 -22.91 1.15
N CYS A 116 -0.31 -22.67 0.29
CA CYS A 116 0.39 -23.74 -0.41
C CYS A 116 1.10 -24.67 0.58
N GLU A 117 1.83 -24.12 1.55
CA GLU A 117 2.50 -24.89 2.60
C GLU A 117 1.52 -25.77 3.36
N SER A 118 0.41 -25.18 3.85
CA SER A 118 -0.62 -25.92 4.56
C SER A 118 -1.26 -27.01 3.69
N LEU A 119 -1.48 -26.75 2.40
CA LEU A 119 -2.04 -27.73 1.46
C LEU A 119 -1.11 -28.94 1.26
N PHE A 120 0.21 -28.74 1.21
CA PHE A 120 1.19 -29.82 1.17
C PHE A 120 1.32 -30.54 2.52
N GLY A 121 1.21 -29.82 3.63
CA GLY A 121 1.13 -30.41 4.97
C GLY A 121 -0.06 -31.36 5.10
N GLN A 122 -1.24 -30.95 4.62
CA GLN A 122 -2.43 -31.80 4.54
C GLN A 122 -2.27 -33.03 3.63
N ALA A 123 -1.31 -33.00 2.70
CA ALA A 123 -0.96 -34.15 1.85
C ALA A 123 0.03 -35.12 2.54
N GLY A 124 0.44 -34.84 3.78
CA GLY A 124 1.29 -35.72 4.60
C GLY A 124 2.79 -35.40 4.56
N PHE A 125 3.19 -34.30 3.92
CA PHE A 125 4.57 -33.83 3.96
C PHE A 125 4.87 -33.09 5.25
N GLU A 126 6.07 -33.26 5.79
CA GLU A 126 6.64 -32.27 6.70
C GLU A 126 7.12 -31.10 5.85
N THR A 127 6.69 -29.89 6.20
CA THR A 127 6.95 -28.67 5.43
C THR A 127 7.86 -27.73 6.21
N LYS A 128 8.79 -27.09 5.49
CA LYS A 128 9.64 -26.05 6.04
C LYS A 128 9.64 -24.84 5.10
N SER A 129 8.87 -23.82 5.46
CA SER A 129 8.94 -22.50 4.82
C SER A 129 10.19 -21.73 5.22
N GLN A 130 10.73 -20.94 4.30
CA GLN A 130 11.77 -19.97 4.59
C GLN A 130 11.24 -18.54 4.42
N SER A 131 11.27 -17.77 5.51
CA SER A 131 10.97 -16.35 5.46
C SER A 131 12.22 -15.59 5.01
N HIS A 132 12.20 -15.12 3.75
CA HIS A 132 13.11 -14.13 3.15
C HIS A 132 14.43 -14.68 2.58
N GLY A 133 14.59 -14.48 1.27
CA GLY A 133 15.83 -14.34 0.48
C GLY A 133 17.11 -15.06 0.90
N ALA A 134 17.55 -16.02 0.07
CA ALA A 134 18.93 -16.24 -0.39
C ALA A 134 18.99 -17.46 -1.34
N ASP A 135 18.08 -18.43 -1.17
CA ASP A 135 18.18 -19.77 -1.79
C ASP A 135 17.58 -19.86 -3.20
N GLY A 136 17.75 -18.81 -4.01
CA GLY A 136 17.46 -18.89 -5.45
C GLY A 136 15.98 -19.03 -5.84
N GLY A 137 15.04 -18.92 -4.90
CA GLY A 137 13.60 -18.81 -5.18
C GLY A 137 12.72 -19.94 -4.67
N VAL A 138 13.20 -20.88 -3.86
CA VAL A 138 12.32 -21.87 -3.21
C VAL A 138 11.58 -21.24 -2.04
N ASP A 139 10.28 -21.52 -1.92
CA ASP A 139 9.44 -20.99 -0.83
C ASP A 139 9.16 -22.06 0.23
N ILE A 140 8.99 -23.33 -0.17
CA ILE A 140 8.65 -24.44 0.74
C ILE A 140 9.52 -25.67 0.42
N TRP A 141 10.15 -26.22 1.46
CA TRP A 141 10.85 -27.50 1.39
C TRP A 141 9.96 -28.63 1.89
N LEU A 142 9.86 -29.72 1.12
CA LEU A 142 9.04 -30.88 1.46
C LEU A 142 9.91 -32.04 1.92
N HIS A 143 9.60 -32.57 3.10
CA HIS A 143 10.26 -33.72 3.70
C HIS A 143 9.31 -34.91 3.81
N SER A 144 9.84 -36.10 3.57
CA SER A 144 9.14 -37.36 3.81
C SER A 144 9.70 -38.02 5.06
N ARG A 145 8.85 -38.67 5.85
CA ARG A 145 9.27 -39.44 7.02
C ARG A 145 10.19 -40.62 6.67
N ASN A 146 10.18 -41.05 5.41
CA ASN A 146 10.92 -42.22 4.93
C ASN A 146 12.23 -41.85 4.20
N ALA A 147 12.63 -40.58 4.21
CA ALA A 147 13.82 -40.11 3.51
C ALA A 147 14.64 -39.15 4.38
N THR A 148 15.96 -39.22 4.24
CA THR A 148 16.87 -38.25 4.85
C THR A 148 17.01 -37.04 3.93
N GLY A 149 16.64 -35.86 4.42
CA GLY A 149 16.70 -34.61 3.64
C GLY A 149 15.39 -34.27 2.89
N PRO A 150 15.39 -33.18 2.11
CA PRO A 150 14.22 -32.78 1.34
C PRO A 150 13.99 -33.74 0.17
N VAL A 151 12.73 -34.10 -0.09
CA VAL A 151 12.33 -34.97 -1.21
C VAL A 151 11.80 -34.18 -2.41
N ALA A 152 11.37 -32.94 -2.19
CA ALA A 152 10.90 -32.03 -3.21
C ALA A 152 10.92 -30.58 -2.68
N VAL A 153 10.76 -29.62 -3.58
CA VAL A 153 10.60 -28.19 -3.28
C VAL A 153 9.38 -27.62 -3.96
N VAL A 154 8.87 -26.52 -3.42
CA VAL A 154 7.77 -25.74 -4.00
C VAL A 154 8.21 -24.29 -4.14
N GLN A 155 7.97 -23.72 -5.32
CA GLN A 155 8.06 -22.28 -5.56
C GLN A 155 6.66 -21.73 -5.86
N CYS A 156 6.30 -20.67 -5.17
CA CYS A 156 5.02 -19.98 -5.24
C CYS A 156 5.18 -18.63 -5.96
N LYS A 157 4.34 -18.36 -6.96
CA LYS A 157 4.23 -17.06 -7.62
C LYS A 157 2.81 -16.55 -7.59
N HIS A 158 2.57 -15.53 -6.77
CA HIS A 158 1.30 -14.82 -6.70
C HIS A 158 1.25 -13.72 -7.76
N TRP A 159 0.97 -14.11 -9.01
CA TRP A 159 0.92 -13.19 -10.15
C TRP A 159 -0.53 -12.99 -10.60
N GLN A 160 -0.82 -11.78 -11.08
CA GLN A 160 -2.12 -11.42 -11.65
C GLN A 160 -1.95 -11.04 -13.12
N GLY A 161 -2.63 -11.76 -14.02
CA GLY A 161 -2.72 -11.42 -15.44
C GLY A 161 -1.49 -11.71 -16.31
N LYS A 162 -0.38 -12.23 -15.76
CA LYS A 162 0.81 -12.62 -16.53
C LYS A 162 1.08 -14.11 -16.41
N ALA A 163 1.04 -14.82 -17.53
CA ALA A 163 1.43 -16.23 -17.59
C ALA A 163 2.91 -16.42 -17.25
N VAL A 164 3.21 -17.52 -16.56
CA VAL A 164 4.56 -17.95 -16.23
C VAL A 164 5.24 -18.54 -17.47
N GLY A 165 6.44 -18.02 -17.77
CA GLY A 165 7.21 -18.39 -18.94
C GLY A 165 8.18 -19.55 -18.69
N VAL A 166 8.80 -20.03 -19.77
CA VAL A 166 9.82 -21.08 -19.71
C VAL A 166 11.07 -20.63 -18.95
N LYS A 167 11.36 -19.33 -18.92
CA LYS A 167 12.51 -18.77 -18.19
C LYS A 167 12.39 -19.10 -16.69
N GLU A 168 11.23 -18.86 -16.11
CA GLU A 168 10.94 -19.15 -14.71
C GLU A 168 11.07 -20.65 -14.39
N MET A 169 10.65 -21.52 -15.31
CA MET A 169 10.83 -22.97 -15.15
C MET A 169 12.31 -23.39 -15.19
N ARG A 170 13.11 -22.78 -16.07
CA ARG A 170 14.56 -23.05 -16.15
C ARG A 170 15.31 -22.60 -14.90
N GLU A 171 14.96 -21.43 -14.37
CA GLU A 171 15.51 -20.93 -13.11
C GLU A 171 15.17 -21.89 -11.96
N PHE A 172 13.89 -22.29 -11.85
CA PHE A 172 13.46 -23.25 -10.82
C PHE A 172 14.15 -24.62 -10.96
N TYR A 173 14.28 -25.12 -12.19
CA TYR A 173 15.02 -26.36 -12.46
C TYR A 173 16.50 -26.27 -12.05
N GLY A 174 17.13 -25.10 -12.23
CA GLY A 174 18.48 -24.85 -11.75
C GLY A 174 18.60 -25.04 -10.23
N VAL A 175 17.63 -24.54 -9.48
CA VAL A 175 17.58 -24.74 -8.01
C VAL A 175 17.39 -26.22 -7.67
N MET A 176 16.44 -26.90 -8.32
CA MET A 176 16.24 -28.34 -8.12
C MET A 176 17.52 -29.14 -8.37
N SER A 177 18.23 -28.83 -9.45
CA SER A 177 19.47 -29.50 -9.83
C SER A 177 20.59 -29.27 -8.82
N ALA A 178 20.73 -28.03 -8.32
CA ALA A 178 21.72 -27.68 -7.30
C ALA A 178 21.51 -28.46 -5.99
N HIS A 179 20.27 -28.78 -5.66
CA HIS A 179 19.90 -29.57 -4.47
C HIS A 179 19.64 -31.06 -4.77
N GLN A 180 19.97 -31.54 -5.97
CA GLN A 180 19.83 -32.94 -6.41
C GLN A 180 18.39 -33.48 -6.27
N LEU A 181 17.40 -32.58 -6.42
CA LEU A 181 15.99 -32.90 -6.32
C LEU A 181 15.45 -33.32 -7.69
N LYS A 182 14.86 -34.52 -7.74
CA LYS A 182 14.23 -35.06 -8.96
C LYS A 182 12.81 -34.52 -9.20
N ARG A 183 12.21 -33.88 -8.20
CA ARG A 183 10.83 -33.40 -8.24
C ARG A 183 10.73 -32.03 -7.61
N GLY A 184 9.96 -31.16 -8.25
CA GLY A 184 9.57 -29.86 -7.71
C GLY A 184 8.15 -29.53 -8.11
N THR A 185 7.52 -28.61 -7.39
CA THR A 185 6.23 -28.04 -7.78
C THR A 185 6.37 -26.55 -7.96
N TYR A 186 5.89 -26.03 -9.08
CA TYR A 186 5.74 -24.59 -9.28
C TYR A 186 4.26 -24.27 -9.14
N ALA A 187 3.91 -23.42 -8.18
CA ALA A 187 2.54 -23.01 -7.89
C ALA A 187 2.34 -21.55 -8.26
N THR A 188 1.26 -21.23 -8.98
CA THR A 188 0.92 -19.85 -9.32
C THR A 188 -0.57 -19.59 -9.30
N THR A 189 -0.96 -18.36 -8.99
CA THR A 189 -2.35 -17.89 -9.17
C THR A 189 -2.66 -17.43 -10.60
N SER A 190 -1.65 -17.40 -11.47
CA SER A 190 -1.84 -17.14 -12.91
C SER A 190 -1.89 -18.45 -13.70
N THR A 191 -1.47 -18.43 -14.96
CA THR A 191 -1.41 -19.57 -15.88
C THR A 191 0.03 -19.83 -16.33
N TYR A 192 0.26 -20.91 -17.08
CA TYR A 192 1.54 -21.22 -17.70
C TYR A 192 1.46 -21.04 -19.22
N THR A 193 2.58 -20.64 -19.81
CA THR A 193 2.76 -20.74 -21.27
C THR A 193 2.95 -22.20 -21.69
N THR A 194 2.65 -22.53 -22.94
CA THR A 194 2.84 -23.89 -23.48
C THR A 194 4.28 -24.38 -23.30
N ASP A 195 5.26 -23.53 -23.61
CA ASP A 195 6.68 -23.85 -23.47
C ASP A 195 7.07 -24.11 -22.01
N ALA A 196 6.49 -23.37 -21.06
CA ALA A 196 6.72 -23.59 -19.64
C ALA A 196 6.19 -24.97 -19.21
N THR A 197 4.96 -25.31 -19.59
CA THR A 197 4.35 -26.62 -19.27
C THR A 197 5.14 -27.77 -19.89
N GLN A 198 5.58 -27.63 -21.14
CA GLN A 198 6.38 -28.65 -21.82
C GLN A 198 7.73 -28.85 -21.12
N PHE A 199 8.47 -27.76 -20.87
CA PHE A 199 9.74 -27.83 -20.16
C PHE A 199 9.55 -28.43 -18.76
N ALA A 200 8.50 -28.03 -18.03
CA ALA A 200 8.23 -28.54 -16.69
C ALA A 200 8.02 -30.05 -16.69
N LYS A 201 7.20 -30.56 -17.61
CA LYS A 201 6.94 -31.99 -17.79
C LYS A 201 8.23 -32.78 -18.04
N ASP A 202 9.08 -32.28 -18.93
CA ASP A 202 10.34 -32.95 -19.31
C ASP A 202 11.38 -32.97 -18.18
N ASN A 203 11.25 -32.07 -17.19
CA ASN A 203 12.23 -31.85 -16.15
C ASN A 203 11.72 -32.17 -14.73
N GLY A 204 10.63 -32.93 -14.61
CA GLY A 204 10.12 -33.38 -13.30
C GLY A 204 9.52 -32.25 -12.45
N ILE A 205 9.06 -31.18 -13.08
CA ILE A 205 8.37 -30.07 -12.42
C ILE A 205 6.85 -30.26 -12.60
N ASN A 206 6.15 -30.32 -11.47
CA ASN A 206 4.70 -30.28 -11.44
C ASN A 206 4.22 -28.83 -11.50
N THR A 207 3.46 -28.46 -12.52
CA THR A 207 2.87 -27.12 -12.63
C THR A 207 1.48 -27.09 -12.00
N LEU A 208 1.30 -26.26 -10.97
CA LEU A 208 0.00 -25.99 -10.34
C LEU A 208 -0.40 -24.54 -10.62
N ASP A 209 -1.41 -24.35 -11.47
CA ASP A 209 -2.02 -23.04 -11.72
C ASP A 209 -3.21 -22.81 -10.77
N GLY A 210 -3.84 -21.64 -10.84
CA GLY A 210 -4.96 -21.31 -9.96
C GLY A 210 -6.11 -22.31 -10.07
N LYS A 211 -6.37 -22.85 -11.27
CA LYS A 211 -7.44 -23.83 -11.50
C LYS A 211 -7.08 -25.19 -10.90
N ALA A 212 -5.84 -25.66 -11.10
CA ALA A 212 -5.35 -26.91 -10.54
C ALA A 212 -5.29 -26.86 -9.01
N LEU A 213 -4.88 -25.72 -8.43
CA LEU A 213 -4.90 -25.51 -6.99
C LEU A 213 -6.33 -25.60 -6.43
N LEU A 214 -7.30 -24.91 -7.03
CA LEU A 214 -8.70 -25.02 -6.63
C LEU A 214 -9.22 -26.46 -6.75
N ALA A 215 -8.86 -27.17 -7.81
CA ALA A 215 -9.23 -28.57 -7.99
C ALA A 215 -8.60 -29.50 -6.94
N LEU A 216 -7.37 -29.20 -6.47
CA LEU A 216 -6.74 -29.94 -5.37
C LEU A 216 -7.41 -29.63 -4.03
N ILE A 217 -7.75 -28.37 -3.78
CA ILE A 217 -8.44 -27.96 -2.55
C ILE A 217 -9.84 -28.57 -2.48
N ALA A 218 -10.57 -28.62 -3.61
CA ALA A 218 -11.90 -29.24 -3.68
C ALA A 218 -11.90 -30.75 -3.33
N LYS A 219 -10.75 -31.43 -3.40
CA LYS A 219 -10.60 -32.85 -2.99
C LYS A 219 -10.37 -33.02 -1.49
N ARG A 220 -10.23 -31.93 -0.72
CA ARG A 220 -10.03 -31.96 0.73
C ARG A 220 -11.35 -32.11 1.47
N THR A 221 -11.31 -32.61 2.69
CA THR A 221 -12.51 -32.65 3.55
C THR A 221 -12.98 -31.21 3.84
N PRO A 222 -14.27 -31.00 4.20
CA PRO A 222 -14.76 -29.68 4.56
C PRO A 222 -13.93 -29.00 5.66
N GLU A 223 -13.48 -29.75 6.66
CA GLU A 223 -12.65 -29.24 7.76
C GLU A 223 -11.27 -28.79 7.25
N GLN A 224 -10.66 -29.56 6.36
CA GLN A 224 -9.39 -29.20 5.73
C GLN A 224 -9.52 -27.96 4.84
N GLN A 225 -10.62 -27.84 4.08
CA GLN A 225 -10.89 -26.65 3.28
C GLN A 225 -11.06 -25.40 4.16
N GLN A 226 -11.79 -25.53 5.27
CA GLN A 226 -11.98 -24.44 6.23
C GLN A 226 -10.67 -24.04 6.92
N ALA A 227 -9.83 -25.01 7.27
CA ALA A 227 -8.50 -24.74 7.82
C ALA A 227 -7.63 -23.96 6.84
N LEU A 228 -7.67 -24.30 5.54
CA LEU A 228 -6.95 -23.54 4.51
C LEU A 228 -7.51 -22.11 4.40
N LEU A 229 -8.83 -21.90 4.50
CA LEU A 229 -9.42 -20.55 4.47
C LEU A 229 -8.97 -19.71 5.67
N ALA A 230 -8.91 -20.33 6.86
CA ALA A 230 -8.37 -19.67 8.05
C ALA A 230 -6.91 -19.23 7.83
N VAL A 231 -6.08 -20.08 7.20
CA VAL A 231 -4.71 -19.73 6.80
C VAL A 231 -4.68 -18.61 5.75
N ALA A 232 -5.62 -18.61 4.79
CA ALA A 232 -5.67 -17.59 3.74
C ALA A 232 -5.97 -16.19 4.31
N PHE A 233 -6.94 -16.10 5.23
CA PHE A 233 -7.43 -14.84 5.79
C PHE A 233 -6.83 -14.48 7.16
N GLU A 234 -5.72 -15.10 7.54
CA GLU A 234 -5.04 -14.81 8.80
C GLU A 234 -4.42 -13.40 8.80
N GLY A 235 -4.73 -12.62 9.85
CA GLY A 235 -4.14 -11.31 10.09
C GLY A 235 -4.46 -10.29 8.99
N GLU A 236 -3.50 -9.44 8.64
CA GLU A 236 -3.65 -8.45 7.58
C GLU A 236 -3.41 -9.07 6.20
N TYR A 237 -4.26 -10.03 5.84
CA TYR A 237 -4.14 -10.86 4.65
C TYR A 237 -4.12 -10.06 3.34
N TRP A 238 -4.79 -8.92 3.29
CA TRP A 238 -4.91 -8.06 2.10
C TRP A 238 -3.71 -7.11 1.95
N ARG A 239 -3.02 -6.81 3.05
CA ARG A 239 -1.92 -5.83 3.06
C ARG A 239 -0.62 -6.53 2.69
N PRO A 240 0.04 -6.14 1.58
CA PRO A 240 1.19 -6.88 1.10
C PRO A 240 2.39 -6.75 2.03
N THR A 241 3.13 -7.86 2.13
CA THR A 241 4.40 -7.92 2.82
C THR A 241 5.52 -7.50 1.86
N CYS A 242 6.51 -6.72 2.33
CA CYS A 242 7.61 -6.29 1.49
C CYS A 242 8.52 -7.47 1.12
N ALA A 243 8.63 -7.85 -0.16
CA ALA A 243 9.46 -9.00 -0.58
C ALA A 243 10.95 -8.88 -0.18
N SER A 244 11.47 -7.66 0.01
CA SER A 244 12.87 -7.44 0.36
C SER A 244 13.19 -7.46 1.85
N CYS A 245 12.22 -7.19 2.74
CA CYS A 245 12.49 -7.10 4.19
C CYS A 245 11.37 -7.66 5.08
N GLY A 246 10.29 -8.14 4.47
CA GLY A 246 9.10 -8.77 5.06
C GLY A 246 8.31 -7.98 6.08
N ILE A 247 8.44 -6.66 6.10
CA ILE A 247 7.52 -5.81 6.87
C ILE A 247 6.32 -5.48 6.00
N LYS A 248 5.12 -5.42 6.60
CA LYS A 248 3.91 -4.95 5.94
C LYS A 248 4.12 -3.57 5.32
N MET A 249 3.69 -3.42 4.08
CA MET A 249 3.82 -2.19 3.31
C MET A 249 2.69 -1.22 3.65
N VAL A 250 2.92 0.05 3.34
CA VAL A 250 1.93 1.13 3.53
C VAL A 250 1.60 1.77 2.19
N GLU A 251 0.37 2.25 2.04
CA GLU A 251 -0.03 2.99 0.86
C GLU A 251 0.71 4.34 0.80
N ARG A 252 1.23 4.67 -0.39
CA ARG A 252 1.96 5.91 -0.65
C ARG A 252 1.40 6.57 -1.91
N THR A 253 1.36 7.90 -1.90
CA THR A 253 0.98 8.72 -3.05
C THR A 253 2.23 9.33 -3.70
N PRO A 254 2.44 9.19 -5.02
CA PRO A 254 3.58 9.79 -5.71
C PRO A 254 3.54 11.33 -5.68
N ALA A 255 4.69 11.95 -5.40
CA ALA A 255 4.80 13.42 -5.36
C ALA A 255 4.51 14.11 -6.70
N LYS A 256 4.82 13.44 -7.82
CA LYS A 256 4.63 13.96 -9.18
C LYS A 256 3.26 13.59 -9.79
N GLY A 257 2.30 13.18 -8.96
CA GLY A 257 1.04 12.59 -9.42
C GLY A 257 1.21 11.16 -9.95
N GLY A 258 0.10 10.44 -10.11
CA GLY A 258 0.07 9.03 -10.51
C GLY A 258 -0.80 8.18 -9.59
N ALA A 259 -0.85 6.87 -9.86
CA ALA A 259 -1.56 5.91 -9.03
C ALA A 259 -0.85 5.72 -7.68
N ASN A 260 -1.62 5.49 -6.62
CA ASN A 260 -1.10 5.06 -5.33
C ASN A 260 -0.38 3.71 -5.49
N PHE A 261 0.62 3.49 -4.63
CA PHE A 261 1.45 2.29 -4.64
C PHE A 261 1.75 1.85 -3.21
N TRP A 262 2.11 0.58 -3.04
CA TRP A 262 2.62 0.06 -1.79
C TRP A 262 4.09 0.42 -1.66
N GLY A 263 4.44 1.18 -0.63
CA GLY A 263 5.83 1.49 -0.26
C GLY A 263 6.25 0.77 1.01
N CYS A 264 7.51 0.34 1.08
CA CYS A 264 8.03 -0.28 2.30
C CYS A 264 7.98 0.71 3.49
N THR A 265 7.53 0.22 4.65
CA THR A 265 7.51 0.98 5.91
C THR A 265 8.91 1.38 6.37
N ASN A 266 9.94 0.59 6.03
CA ASN A 266 11.34 0.85 6.36
C ASN A 266 12.04 1.85 5.44
N TYR A 267 11.34 2.55 4.55
CA TYR A 267 11.94 3.62 3.74
C TYR A 267 12.61 4.68 4.65
N PRO A 268 13.82 5.18 4.34
CA PRO A 268 14.59 5.00 3.10
C PRO A 268 15.50 3.76 3.05
N ARG A 269 15.62 2.98 4.14
CA ARG A 269 16.51 1.81 4.22
C ARG A 269 16.07 0.68 3.29
N CYS A 270 14.77 0.55 3.05
CA CYS A 270 14.21 -0.34 2.04
C CYS A 270 13.40 0.48 1.03
N LYS A 271 13.80 0.45 -0.24
CA LYS A 271 13.19 1.24 -1.33
C LYS A 271 12.17 0.46 -2.16
N SER A 272 11.83 -0.76 -1.72
CA SER A 272 10.91 -1.64 -2.44
C SER A 272 9.52 -1.05 -2.55
N ARG A 273 8.94 -1.20 -3.74
CA ARG A 273 7.62 -0.70 -4.11
C ARG A 273 6.84 -1.79 -4.85
N LEU A 274 5.54 -1.85 -4.63
CA LEU A 274 4.63 -2.72 -5.39
C LEU A 274 3.47 -1.88 -5.93
N PRO A 275 2.98 -2.17 -7.15
CA PRO A 275 1.77 -1.53 -7.65
C PRO A 275 0.56 -1.95 -6.82
N MET A 276 -0.42 -1.05 -6.65
CA MET A 276 -1.72 -1.45 -6.09
C MET A 276 -2.57 -2.06 -7.19
N VAL A 277 -2.79 -3.38 -7.14
CA VAL A 277 -3.79 -4.07 -7.96
C VAL A 277 -5.18 -3.89 -7.36
N ALA A 278 -6.20 -3.82 -8.20
CA ALA A 278 -7.58 -3.49 -7.80
C ALA A 278 -8.17 -4.46 -6.76
N ALA A 279 -7.71 -5.71 -6.72
CA ALA A 279 -8.18 -6.72 -5.77
C ALA A 279 -7.68 -6.51 -4.33
N LEU A 280 -6.69 -5.62 -4.12
CA LEU A 280 -6.11 -5.30 -2.81
C LEU A 280 -6.42 -3.85 -2.38
N ARG A 281 -7.49 -3.26 -2.92
CA ARG A 281 -8.03 -1.95 -2.53
C ARG A 281 -9.21 -2.09 -1.59
#